data_AF-A0A9D7JDE6-F1
#
_entry.id   AF-A0A9D7JDE6-F1
#
_cell.length_a   1.000
_cell.length_b   1.000
_cell.length_c   1.000
_cell.angle_alpha   90.00
_cell.angle_beta   90.00
_cell.angle_gamma   90.00
#
_symmetry.space_group_name_H-M   'P 1'
#
loop_
_entity.id
_entity.type
_entity.pdbx_description
1 polymer ?
#
loop_
_entity_poly.entity_id
_entity_poly.type
_entity_poly.pdbx_seq_one_letter_code
_entity_poly.pdbx_strand_id
1 'polypeptide(L)'
;MGDGSEGSAGKLKVLLLGPFQIIGPDGRDLTPRRQKANALLALVAVAHRGQRARSWLCSRLWSDRSQEQALGSMRQSLTDLRRALGADWDRYLHIDAFNVAIDFSSVWVDAVALRERDAGGLAAERGEFLEGMDIGDDEFEDWLLLERSYWQELREERRRAPQALPQLPALVEAHPASGAVTLSMGRHRIEIRILEDAGDGETAAA
;
A
#
# COMPACT_ATOMS: atom_id res chain seq x y z
N MET A 1 -21.91 -28.34 -16.82
CA MET A 1 -20.44 -28.36 -16.84
C MET A 1 -19.99 -27.09 -16.15
N GLY A 2 -19.44 -27.20 -14.94
CA GLY A 2 -19.03 -26.05 -14.14
C GLY A 2 -17.79 -25.40 -14.76
N ASP A 3 -17.91 -24.13 -15.11
CA ASP A 3 -16.78 -23.23 -15.33
C ASP A 3 -16.04 -23.12 -13.99
N GLY A 4 -14.85 -23.71 -13.97
CA GLY A 4 -13.86 -23.51 -12.93
C GLY A 4 -13.29 -22.10 -13.03
N SER A 5 -13.94 -21.16 -12.35
CA SER A 5 -13.22 -20.00 -11.83
C SER A 5 -12.35 -20.46 -10.67
N GLU A 6 -11.14 -20.94 -10.99
CA GLU A 6 -9.99 -20.82 -10.11
C GLU A 6 -9.75 -19.33 -9.87
N GLY A 7 -10.54 -18.76 -8.96
CA GLY A 7 -10.37 -17.38 -8.51
C GLY A 7 -9.01 -17.28 -7.87
N SER A 8 -8.06 -16.63 -8.56
CA SER A 8 -6.81 -16.14 -7.97
C SER A 8 -7.12 -15.60 -6.58
N ALA A 9 -6.61 -16.25 -5.53
CA ALA A 9 -6.98 -15.96 -4.16
C ALA A 9 -6.56 -14.54 -3.80
N GLY A 10 -7.48 -13.58 -3.94
CA GLY A 10 -7.25 -12.19 -3.62
C GLY A 10 -6.75 -12.04 -2.18
N LYS A 11 -5.88 -11.07 -1.94
CA LYS A 11 -5.54 -10.68 -0.57
C LYS A 11 -6.69 -9.89 0.05
N LEU A 12 -6.87 -10.04 1.35
CA LEU A 12 -7.66 -9.09 2.13
C LEU A 12 -6.99 -7.72 2.04
N LYS A 13 -7.75 -6.66 1.75
CA LYS A 13 -7.20 -5.30 1.68
C LYS A 13 -7.61 -4.50 2.90
N VAL A 14 -6.65 -3.93 3.60
CA VAL A 14 -6.89 -2.99 4.69
C VAL A 14 -6.50 -1.60 4.20
N LEU A 15 -7.46 -0.69 4.22
CA LEU A 15 -7.28 0.70 3.81
C LEU A 15 -7.23 1.56 5.06
N LEU A 16 -6.09 2.20 5.30
CA LEU A 16 -5.83 3.09 6.43
C LEU A 16 -5.62 4.54 5.97
N LEU A 17 -5.41 4.75 4.68
CA LEU A 17 -5.22 6.06 4.08
C LEU A 17 -6.58 6.57 3.55
N GLY A 18 -7.21 7.48 4.29
CA GLY A 18 -8.62 7.85 4.19
C GLY A 18 -9.45 7.13 5.27
N PRO A 19 -10.77 7.01 5.07
CA PRO A 19 -11.64 6.27 5.98
C PRO A 19 -11.19 4.81 6.09
N PHE A 20 -11.18 4.27 7.32
CA PHE A 20 -10.79 2.88 7.56
C PHE A 20 -11.74 1.92 6.85
N GLN A 21 -11.17 1.00 6.06
CA GLN A 21 -11.95 -0.05 5.39
C GLN A 21 -11.21 -1.38 5.38
N ILE A 22 -11.98 -2.47 5.43
CA ILE A 22 -11.51 -3.82 5.17
C ILE A 22 -12.28 -4.37 3.98
N ILE A 23 -11.58 -4.67 2.89
CA ILE A 23 -12.17 -5.23 1.67
C ILE A 23 -11.75 -6.68 1.53
N GLY A 24 -12.73 -7.57 1.45
CA GLY A 24 -12.55 -9.00 1.22
C GLY A 24 -11.84 -9.31 -0.10
N PRO A 25 -11.25 -10.50 -0.24
CA PRO A 25 -10.73 -11.00 -1.51
C PRO A 25 -11.75 -10.96 -2.67
N ASP A 26 -13.04 -11.06 -2.32
CA ASP A 26 -14.20 -11.01 -3.21
C ASP A 26 -14.74 -9.58 -3.46
N GLY A 27 -14.05 -8.56 -2.92
CA GLY A 27 -14.43 -7.15 -3.06
C GLY A 27 -15.53 -6.68 -2.12
N ARG A 28 -16.06 -7.53 -1.22
CA ARG A 28 -17.07 -7.11 -0.24
C ARG A 28 -16.44 -6.26 0.86
N ASP A 29 -17.20 -5.27 1.34
CA ASP A 29 -16.84 -4.53 2.54
C ASP A 29 -17.08 -5.41 3.78
N LEU A 30 -16.00 -5.71 4.48
CA LEU A 30 -15.94 -6.52 5.70
C LEU A 30 -15.62 -5.64 6.92
N THR A 31 -15.77 -4.32 6.82
CA THR A 31 -15.43 -3.39 7.90
C THR A 31 -16.39 -3.58 9.10
N PRO A 32 -15.88 -3.95 10.28
CA PRO A 32 -16.70 -3.99 11.49
C PRO A 32 -17.32 -2.62 11.80
N ARG A 33 -18.56 -2.62 12.30
CA ARG A 33 -19.22 -1.40 12.79
C ARG A 33 -18.56 -0.80 14.04
N ARG A 34 -17.79 -1.59 14.78
CA ARG A 34 -17.19 -1.20 16.05
C ARG A 34 -15.85 -0.53 15.79
N GLN A 35 -15.74 0.77 16.07
CA GLN A 35 -14.49 1.51 15.80
C GLN A 35 -13.29 0.97 16.59
N LYS A 36 -13.45 0.52 17.85
CA LYS A 36 -12.34 -0.09 18.62
C LYS A 36 -11.82 -1.40 18.02
N ALA A 37 -12.62 -2.13 17.26
CA ALA A 37 -12.15 -3.28 16.48
C ALA A 37 -11.29 -2.82 15.30
N ASN A 38 -11.74 -1.78 14.58
CA ASN A 38 -11.02 -1.18 13.46
C ASN A 38 -9.67 -0.58 13.90
N ALA A 39 -9.69 0.19 14.99
CA ALA A 39 -8.50 0.79 15.61
C ALA A 39 -7.48 -0.27 16.07
N LEU A 40 -7.93 -1.39 16.64
CA LEU A 40 -7.06 -2.52 16.98
C LEU A 40 -6.32 -3.05 15.76
N LEU A 41 -7.04 -3.29 14.65
CA LEU A 41 -6.40 -3.76 13.42
C LEU A 41 -5.43 -2.72 12.85
N ALA A 42 -5.79 -1.43 12.86
CA ALA A 42 -4.91 -0.36 12.40
C ALA A 42 -3.58 -0.31 13.17
N LEU A 43 -3.63 -0.38 14.51
CA LEU A 43 -2.45 -0.40 15.39
C LEU A 43 -1.51 -1.57 15.10
N VAL A 44 -2.07 -2.75 14.79
CA VAL A 44 -1.29 -3.94 14.42
C VAL A 44 -0.72 -3.79 13.02
N ALA A 45 -1.53 -3.32 12.06
CA ALA A 45 -1.18 -3.24 10.65
C ALA A 45 0.00 -2.29 10.35
N VAL A 46 0.16 -1.20 11.10
CA VAL A 46 1.28 -0.26 10.88
C VAL A 46 2.52 -0.57 11.72
N ALA A 47 2.43 -1.52 12.65
CA ALA A 47 3.56 -1.96 13.47
C ALA A 47 4.69 -2.48 12.58
N HIS A 48 5.96 -2.22 12.94
CA HIS A 48 7.13 -2.59 12.15
C HIS A 48 7.17 -4.08 11.74
N ARG A 49 6.60 -4.99 12.54
CA ARG A 49 6.52 -6.43 12.24
C ARG A 49 5.09 -6.94 12.06
N GLY A 50 4.12 -6.03 11.92
CA GLY A 50 2.71 -6.41 11.89
C GLY A 50 2.24 -7.08 13.18
N GLN A 51 2.91 -6.84 14.31
CA GLN A 51 2.65 -7.52 15.57
C GLN A 51 2.67 -6.54 16.73
N ARG A 52 1.70 -6.69 17.64
CA ARG A 52 1.64 -5.95 18.91
C ARG A 52 1.27 -6.85 20.08
N ALA A 53 1.85 -6.54 21.23
CA ALA A 53 1.48 -7.16 22.48
C ALA A 53 0.04 -6.77 22.86
N ARG A 54 -0.70 -7.72 23.43
CA ARG A 54 -2.07 -7.54 23.88
C ARG A 54 -2.18 -6.52 25.00
N SER A 55 -1.23 -6.49 25.91
CA SER A 55 -1.16 -5.48 26.97
C SER A 55 -0.97 -4.07 26.40
N TRP A 56 -0.12 -3.92 25.39
CA TRP A 56 0.10 -2.64 24.71
C TRP A 56 -1.14 -2.19 23.95
N LEU A 57 -1.81 -3.09 23.22
CA LEU A 57 -3.08 -2.78 22.57
C LEU A 57 -4.14 -2.35 23.59
N CYS A 58 -4.16 -3.00 24.76
CA CYS A 58 -5.06 -2.64 25.85
C CYS A 58 -4.81 -1.22 26.37
N SER A 59 -3.53 -0.88 26.63
CA SER A 59 -3.17 0.44 27.17
C SER A 59 -3.42 1.58 26.18
N ARG A 60 -3.50 1.31 24.87
CA ARG A 60 -3.82 2.34 23.87
C ARG A 60 -5.29 2.48 23.55
N LEU A 61 -6.08 1.42 23.68
CA LEU A 61 -7.49 1.41 23.23
C LEU A 61 -8.49 1.45 24.38
N TRP A 62 -8.06 1.18 25.60
CA TRP A 62 -8.87 1.18 26.82
C TRP A 62 -8.03 1.68 28.00
N SER A 63 -7.38 2.83 27.82
CA SER A 63 -6.45 3.42 28.79
C SER A 63 -7.13 3.79 30.11
N ASP A 64 -8.43 4.08 30.07
CA ASP A 64 -9.28 4.41 31.21
C ASP A 64 -9.77 3.18 32.02
N ARG A 65 -9.44 1.96 31.58
CA ARG A 65 -9.95 0.71 32.19
C ARG A 65 -8.90 -0.01 33.02
N SER A 66 -9.39 -0.81 33.98
CA SER A 66 -8.51 -1.79 34.62
C SER A 66 -8.02 -2.82 33.59
N GLN A 67 -6.85 -3.41 33.84
CA GLN A 67 -6.24 -4.37 32.93
C GLN A 67 -7.18 -5.54 32.58
N GLU A 68 -7.95 -6.04 33.55
CA GLU A 68 -8.91 -7.12 33.34
C GLU A 68 -10.05 -6.72 32.41
N GLN A 69 -10.61 -5.52 32.61
CA GLN A 69 -11.68 -4.96 31.77
C GLN A 69 -11.18 -4.66 30.36
N ALA A 70 -9.96 -4.13 30.23
CA ALA A 70 -9.32 -3.86 28.94
C ALA A 70 -9.11 -5.16 28.15
N LEU A 71 -8.60 -6.22 28.79
CA LEU A 71 -8.46 -7.54 28.16
C LEU A 71 -9.80 -8.16 27.76
N GLY A 72 -10.86 -7.96 28.57
CA GLY A 72 -12.22 -8.37 28.22
C GLY A 72 -12.73 -7.66 26.95
N SER A 73 -12.56 -6.34 26.90
CA SER A 73 -12.94 -5.52 25.74
C SER A 73 -12.13 -5.86 24.50
N MET A 74 -10.83 -6.15 24.65
CA MET A 74 -9.97 -6.62 23.57
C MET A 74 -10.47 -7.93 22.97
N ARG A 75 -10.85 -8.91 23.81
CA ARG A 75 -11.43 -10.17 23.32
C ARG A 75 -12.73 -9.94 22.55
N GLN A 76 -13.55 -8.99 22.99
CA GLN A 76 -14.77 -8.63 22.27
C GLN A 76 -14.45 -8.00 20.91
N SER A 77 -13.51 -7.05 20.83
CA SER A 77 -13.06 -6.47 19.56
C SER A 77 -12.51 -7.51 18.59
N LEU A 78 -11.70 -8.46 19.09
CA LEU A 78 -11.22 -9.58 18.28
C LEU A 78 -12.36 -10.50 17.81
N THR A 79 -13.39 -10.68 18.64
CA THR A 79 -14.59 -11.44 18.26
C THR A 79 -15.37 -10.74 17.15
N ASP A 80 -15.51 -9.41 17.23
CA ASP A 80 -16.19 -8.62 16.21
C ASP A 80 -15.43 -8.65 14.87
N LEU A 81 -14.11 -8.56 14.93
CA LEU A 81 -13.24 -8.73 13.77
C LEU A 81 -13.36 -10.16 13.18
N ARG A 82 -13.30 -11.21 14.02
CA ARG A 82 -13.48 -12.62 13.58
C ARG A 82 -14.82 -12.84 12.88
N ARG A 83 -15.90 -12.26 13.42
CA ARG A 83 -17.23 -12.32 12.78
C ARG A 83 -17.26 -11.63 11.43
N ALA A 84 -16.56 -10.50 11.29
CA ALA A 84 -16.54 -9.73 10.06
C ALA A 84 -15.72 -10.42 8.96
N LEU A 85 -14.54 -10.98 9.26
CA LEU A 85 -13.72 -11.67 8.24
C LEU A 85 -14.19 -13.11 7.96
N GLY A 86 -15.04 -13.67 8.82
CA GLY A 86 -15.65 -14.98 8.60
C GLY A 86 -14.68 -16.15 8.83
N ALA A 87 -14.95 -17.26 8.13
CA ALA A 87 -14.25 -18.53 8.34
C ALA A 87 -12.74 -18.44 8.07
N ASP A 88 -12.32 -17.55 7.16
CA ASP A 88 -10.92 -17.37 6.77
C ASP A 88 -10.14 -16.43 7.71
N TRP A 89 -10.73 -15.99 8.84
CA TRP A 89 -10.08 -15.10 9.80
C TRP A 89 -8.64 -15.50 10.16
N ASP A 90 -8.43 -16.79 10.45
CA ASP A 90 -7.16 -17.32 10.92
C ASP A 90 -6.06 -17.28 9.83
N ARG A 91 -6.44 -17.04 8.56
CA ARG A 91 -5.52 -16.77 7.45
C ARG A 91 -4.94 -15.36 7.49
N TYR A 92 -5.67 -14.40 8.06
CA TYR A 92 -5.30 -12.98 8.02
C TYR A 92 -4.63 -12.51 9.31
N LEU A 93 -5.01 -13.09 10.45
CA LEU A 93 -4.56 -12.67 11.78
C LEU A 93 -4.22 -13.88 12.64
N HIS A 94 -3.07 -13.79 13.31
CA HIS A 94 -2.60 -14.77 14.28
C HIS A 94 -2.68 -14.17 15.69
N ILE A 95 -3.40 -14.82 16.59
CA ILE A 95 -3.58 -14.38 17.97
C ILE A 95 -3.06 -15.46 18.90
N ASP A 96 -2.15 -15.08 19.78
CA ASP A 96 -1.68 -15.93 20.87
C ASP A 96 -2.04 -15.34 22.24
N ALA A 97 -1.52 -15.94 23.32
CA ALA A 97 -1.78 -15.49 24.69
C ALA A 97 -1.29 -14.06 24.98
N PHE A 98 -0.29 -13.58 24.23
CA PHE A 98 0.45 -12.35 24.46
C PHE A 98 0.39 -11.36 23.30
N ASN A 99 0.12 -11.79 22.06
CA ASN A 99 0.25 -10.98 20.87
C ASN A 99 -0.94 -11.11 19.92
N VAL A 100 -1.11 -10.07 19.10
CA VAL A 100 -1.90 -10.07 17.89
C VAL A 100 -0.95 -9.73 16.74
N ALA A 101 -0.98 -10.54 15.68
CA ALA A 101 -0.16 -10.36 14.50
C ALA A 101 -1.01 -10.44 13.22
N ILE A 102 -0.66 -9.65 12.22
CA ILE A 102 -1.23 -9.68 10.87
C ILE A 102 -0.31 -10.47 9.93
N ASP A 103 -0.89 -11.25 9.04
CA ASP A 103 -0.16 -11.98 8.02
C ASP A 103 -0.15 -11.20 6.70
N PHE A 104 0.97 -10.51 6.42
CA PHE A 104 1.14 -9.75 5.17
C PHE A 104 1.24 -10.63 3.91
N SER A 105 1.39 -11.96 4.06
CA SER A 105 1.30 -12.88 2.92
C SER A 105 -0.12 -12.94 2.36
N SER A 106 -1.13 -12.77 3.21
CA SER A 106 -2.56 -12.85 2.88
C SER A 106 -3.29 -11.50 2.97
N VAL A 107 -2.68 -10.49 3.60
CA VAL A 107 -3.23 -9.14 3.75
C VAL A 107 -2.37 -8.11 3.03
N TRP A 108 -3.01 -7.25 2.25
CA TRP A 108 -2.41 -6.05 1.68
C TRP A 108 -2.87 -4.81 2.47
N VAL A 109 -1.94 -3.94 2.84
CA VAL A 109 -2.22 -2.71 3.59
C VAL A 109 -1.71 -1.52 2.79
N ASP A 110 -2.57 -0.56 2.49
CA ASP A 110 -2.22 0.60 1.65
C ASP A 110 -1.11 1.48 2.24
N ALA A 111 -1.13 1.69 3.56
CA ALA A 111 -0.11 2.45 4.27
C ALA A 111 1.26 1.76 4.22
N VAL A 112 1.29 0.43 4.36
CA VAL A 112 2.54 -0.35 4.22
C VAL A 112 3.04 -0.27 2.78
N ALA A 113 2.17 -0.43 1.79
CA ALA A 113 2.53 -0.30 0.38
C ALA A 113 3.09 1.09 0.02
N LEU A 114 2.54 2.16 0.62
CA LEU A 114 3.08 3.52 0.49
C LEU A 114 4.49 3.63 1.10
N ARG A 115 4.69 3.07 2.29
CA ARG A 115 5.98 3.05 3.00
C ARG A 115 7.06 2.35 2.17
N GLU A 116 6.73 1.20 1.61
CA GLU A 116 7.63 0.33 0.85
C GLU A 116 7.83 0.74 -0.61
N ARG A 117 7.11 1.77 -1.08
CA ARG A 117 7.09 2.21 -2.50
C ARG A 117 6.57 1.14 -3.48
N ASP A 118 5.84 0.15 -2.97
CA ASP A 118 5.19 -0.90 -3.77
C ASP A 118 3.81 -0.45 -4.29
N ALA A 119 3.27 0.63 -3.74
CA ALA A 119 2.08 1.27 -4.29
C ALA A 119 2.44 2.08 -5.55
N GLY A 120 2.24 1.50 -6.73
CA GLY A 120 2.40 2.22 -7.99
C GLY A 120 1.50 3.47 -8.04
N GLY A 121 2.05 4.65 -7.72
CA GLY A 121 1.45 5.99 -7.78
C GLY A 121 0.20 6.26 -6.93
N LEU A 122 -0.75 5.31 -6.89
CA LEU A 122 -2.13 5.44 -6.42
C LEU A 122 -2.28 5.52 -4.90
N ALA A 123 -1.31 5.05 -4.09
CA ALA A 123 -1.39 5.23 -2.63
C ALA A 123 -0.99 6.64 -2.17
N ALA A 124 -0.28 7.41 -3.01
CA ALA A 124 0.07 8.79 -2.70
C ALA A 124 -1.14 9.74 -2.74
N GLU A 125 -2.21 9.36 -3.46
CA GLU A 125 -3.44 10.15 -3.65
C GLU A 125 -4.52 9.91 -2.58
N ARG A 126 -4.27 9.05 -1.59
CA ARG A 126 -5.27 8.69 -0.57
C ARG A 126 -5.37 9.73 0.56
N GLY A 127 -6.56 9.86 1.16
CA GLY A 127 -6.95 10.86 2.19
C GLY A 127 -6.24 10.70 3.55
N GLU A 128 -6.55 11.51 4.55
CA GLU A 128 -5.86 11.50 5.87
C GLU A 128 -5.78 10.09 6.50
N PHE A 129 -4.69 9.76 7.22
CA PHE A 129 -4.60 8.48 7.90
C PHE A 129 -5.72 8.31 8.93
N LEU A 130 -6.50 7.23 8.80
CA LEU A 130 -7.71 6.93 9.57
C LEU A 130 -8.65 8.14 9.65
N GLU A 131 -8.96 8.72 8.50
CA GLU A 131 -9.85 9.87 8.37
C GLU A 131 -11.20 9.60 9.06
N GLY A 132 -11.60 10.51 9.94
CA GLY A 132 -12.86 10.42 10.68
C GLY A 132 -12.93 9.34 11.76
N MET A 133 -11.84 8.63 12.04
CA MET A 133 -11.78 7.71 13.19
C MET A 133 -11.67 8.50 14.49
N ASP A 134 -12.51 8.16 15.45
CA ASP A 134 -12.54 8.67 16.83
C ASP A 134 -13.09 7.55 17.73
N ILE A 135 -12.29 7.10 18.69
CA ILE A 135 -12.70 6.05 19.63
C ILE A 135 -12.87 6.54 21.07
N GLY A 136 -12.68 7.85 21.30
CA GLY A 136 -12.78 8.49 22.61
C GLY A 136 -11.81 7.92 23.65
N ASP A 137 -10.57 7.60 23.26
CA ASP A 137 -9.51 7.16 24.18
C ASP A 137 -8.26 8.03 23.98
N ASP A 138 -7.85 8.75 25.03
CA ASP A 138 -6.79 9.76 24.94
C ASP A 138 -5.46 9.17 24.43
N GLU A 139 -5.09 7.98 24.91
CA GLU A 139 -3.86 7.30 24.46
C GLU A 139 -3.94 6.88 22.99
N PHE A 140 -5.13 6.59 22.47
CA PHE A 140 -5.29 6.34 21.05
C PHE A 140 -5.18 7.62 20.24
N GLU A 141 -5.86 8.68 20.66
CA GLU A 141 -5.87 9.97 19.96
C GLU A 141 -4.45 10.57 19.87
N ASP A 142 -3.67 10.46 20.95
CA ASP A 142 -2.25 10.86 20.96
C ASP A 142 -1.42 10.07 19.94
N TRP A 143 -1.65 8.75 19.83
CA TRP A 143 -0.99 7.94 18.81
C TRP A 143 -1.45 8.33 17.40
N LEU A 144 -2.75 8.54 17.21
CA LEU A 144 -3.35 8.87 15.92
C LEU A 144 -2.80 10.19 15.38
N LEU A 145 -2.64 11.20 16.25
CA LEU A 145 -2.05 12.49 15.90
C LEU A 145 -0.61 12.34 15.38
N LEU A 146 0.20 11.53 16.05
CA LEU A 146 1.58 11.26 15.64
C LEU A 146 1.64 10.51 14.31
N GLU A 147 0.80 9.48 14.13
CA GLU A 147 0.75 8.74 12.88
C GLU A 147 0.26 9.60 11.72
N ARG A 148 -0.79 10.41 11.90
CA ARG A 148 -1.29 11.33 10.86
C ARG A 148 -0.18 12.27 10.38
N SER A 149 0.60 12.82 11.32
CA SER A 149 1.76 13.67 10.99
C SER A 149 2.81 12.89 10.19
N TYR A 150 3.19 11.69 10.66
CA TYR A 150 4.14 10.83 9.96
C TYR A 150 3.70 10.48 8.53
N TRP A 151 2.45 10.05 8.35
CA TRP A 151 1.93 9.65 7.05
C TRP A 151 1.78 10.85 6.10
N GLN A 152 1.43 12.02 6.61
CA GLN A 152 1.40 13.25 5.82
C GLN A 152 2.80 13.62 5.31
N GLU A 153 3.80 13.61 6.18
CA GLU A 153 5.20 13.90 5.82
C GLU A 153 5.72 12.91 4.78
N LEU A 154 5.49 11.61 5.01
CA LEU A 154 5.91 10.56 4.09
C LEU A 154 5.27 10.73 2.72
N ARG A 155 3.98 11.06 2.64
CA ARG A 155 3.30 11.33 1.37
C ARG A 155 3.92 12.49 0.61
N GLU A 156 4.17 13.58 1.31
CA GLU A 156 4.76 14.77 0.70
C GLU A 156 6.19 14.50 0.23
N GLU A 157 6.95 13.69 0.98
CA GLU A 157 8.25 13.17 0.53
C GLU A 157 8.11 12.31 -0.74
N ARG A 158 7.15 11.37 -0.76
CA ARG A 158 6.91 10.50 -1.93
C ARG A 158 6.42 11.27 -3.15
N ARG A 159 5.63 12.33 -2.98
CA ARG A 159 5.17 13.23 -4.05
C ARG A 159 6.32 14.04 -4.64
N ARG A 160 7.22 14.54 -3.79
CA ARG A 160 8.38 15.34 -4.22
C ARG A 160 9.50 14.50 -4.83
N ALA A 161 9.64 13.24 -4.41
CA ALA A 161 10.59 12.34 -5.02
C ALA A 161 10.17 12.09 -6.48
N PRO A 162 11.04 12.32 -7.49
CA PRO A 162 10.74 11.92 -8.85
C PRO A 162 10.37 10.44 -8.83
N GLN A 163 9.22 10.06 -9.40
CA GLN A 163 9.00 8.67 -9.78
C GLN A 163 10.21 8.31 -10.62
N ALA A 164 11.05 7.38 -10.16
CA ALA A 164 12.15 6.89 -10.97
C ALA A 164 11.49 6.49 -12.30
N LEU A 165 11.82 7.23 -13.37
CA LEU A 165 11.38 6.91 -14.72
C LEU A 165 11.56 5.40 -14.88
N PRO A 166 10.55 4.64 -15.34
CA PRO A 166 10.75 3.23 -15.63
C PRO A 166 12.03 3.17 -16.46
N GLN A 167 13.01 2.42 -15.97
CA GLN A 167 14.33 2.34 -16.57
C GLN A 167 14.05 1.96 -18.03
N LEU A 168 14.20 2.92 -18.94
CA LEU A 168 14.03 2.63 -20.36
C LEU A 168 14.98 1.48 -20.61
N PRO A 169 14.52 0.31 -21.11
CA PRO A 169 15.44 -0.77 -21.44
C PRO A 169 16.50 -0.13 -22.32
N ALA A 170 17.76 -0.30 -21.94
CA ALA A 170 18.89 0.36 -22.57
C ALA A 170 18.87 0.09 -24.08
N LEU A 171 18.22 0.96 -24.86
CA LEU A 171 18.31 0.96 -26.30
C LEU A 171 19.49 1.86 -26.66
N VAL A 172 20.68 1.41 -26.25
CA VAL A 172 21.94 1.90 -26.79
C VAL A 172 22.76 0.68 -27.15
N GLU A 173 22.46 0.12 -28.32
CA GLU A 173 23.54 -0.32 -29.19
C GLU A 173 23.68 0.73 -30.28
N ALA A 174 24.42 1.79 -29.95
CA ALA A 174 25.01 2.64 -30.97
C ALA A 174 26.07 1.78 -31.69
N HIS A 175 25.81 1.39 -32.94
CA HIS A 175 26.84 0.87 -33.82
C HIS A 175 27.66 2.05 -34.37
N PRO A 176 28.97 2.15 -34.09
CA PRO A 176 29.80 3.21 -34.62
C PRO A 176 30.28 2.82 -36.02
N ALA A 177 29.40 2.95 -37.01
CA ALA A 177 29.75 3.20 -38.41
C ALA A 177 28.47 3.21 -39.25
N SER A 178 28.25 4.32 -39.97
CA SER A 178 27.16 4.57 -40.91
C SER A 178 25.90 5.18 -40.28
N GLY A 179 25.64 6.45 -40.63
CA GLY A 179 24.48 7.24 -40.21
C GLY A 179 23.16 6.69 -40.77
N ALA A 180 22.69 5.58 -40.21
CA ALA A 180 21.36 5.03 -40.47
C ALA A 180 20.78 4.46 -39.17
N VAL A 181 19.60 4.95 -38.79
CA VAL A 181 18.81 4.40 -37.67
C VAL A 181 17.85 3.37 -38.25
N THR A 182 17.98 2.11 -37.84
CA THR A 182 17.05 1.04 -38.24
C THR A 182 16.05 0.77 -37.12
N LEU A 183 14.76 1.01 -37.38
CA LEU A 183 13.66 0.64 -36.48
C LEU A 183 13.08 -0.71 -36.93
N SER A 184 13.03 -1.67 -36.02
CA SER A 184 12.44 -3.00 -36.27
C SER A 184 11.11 -3.14 -35.53
N MET A 185 10.00 -3.24 -36.27
CA MET A 185 8.69 -3.66 -35.75
C MET A 185 8.28 -4.96 -36.46
N GLY A 186 8.56 -6.11 -35.84
CA GLY A 186 8.15 -7.41 -36.39
C GLY A 186 8.69 -7.67 -37.81
N ARG A 187 7.99 -8.49 -38.61
CA ARG A 187 8.48 -9.05 -39.90
C ARG A 187 8.73 -8.03 -41.02
N HIS A 188 8.63 -6.72 -40.78
CA HIS A 188 8.88 -5.69 -41.78
C HIS A 188 9.92 -4.67 -41.28
N ARG A 189 10.96 -4.50 -42.09
CA ARG A 189 12.11 -3.62 -41.83
C ARG A 189 11.96 -2.37 -42.68
N ILE A 190 12.00 -1.20 -42.05
CA ILE A 190 12.00 0.11 -42.72
C ILE A 190 13.33 0.78 -42.42
N GLU A 191 14.08 1.15 -43.46
CA GLU A 191 15.31 1.93 -43.35
C GLU A 191 14.99 3.40 -43.64
N ILE A 192 15.35 4.30 -42.72
CA ILE A 192 15.26 5.75 -42.91
C ILE A 192 16.68 6.28 -43.03
N ARG A 193 17.00 6.88 -44.18
CA ARG A 193 18.28 7.54 -44.45
C ARG A 193 18.14 9.02 -44.08
N ILE A 194 18.96 9.50 -43.16
CA ILE A 194 19.05 10.94 -42.86
C ILE A 194 20.01 11.53 -43.91
N LEU A 195 19.51 12.46 -44.72
CA LEU A 195 20.33 13.26 -45.63
C LEU A 195 20.95 14.40 -44.81
N GLU A 196 22.27 14.38 -44.63
CA GLU A 196 23.02 15.51 -44.07
C GLU A 196 23.10 16.64 -45.11
N ASP A 197 22.53 17.79 -44.77
CA ASP A 197 22.69 19.04 -45.52
C ASP A 197 24.07 19.62 -45.19
N ALA A 198 25.03 19.41 -46.09
CA ALA A 198 26.36 19.99 -46.03
C ALA A 198 26.45 21.12 -47.08
N GLY A 199 26.18 22.34 -46.65
CA GLY A 199 26.42 23.56 -47.43
C GLY A 199 27.52 24.39 -46.79
N ASP A 200 28.79 24.10 -47.12
CA ASP A 200 29.92 25.01 -46.94
C ASP A 200 30.74 25.05 -48.24
N GLY A 201 31.02 26.26 -48.76
CA GLY A 201 31.96 26.44 -49.88
C GLY A 201 31.82 27.72 -50.72
N GLU A 202 32.17 28.87 -50.14
CA GLU A 202 33.22 29.82 -50.60
C GLU A 202 33.38 30.21 -52.11
N THR A 203 33.22 31.53 -52.38
CA THR A 203 33.83 32.45 -53.39
C THR A 203 34.20 32.02 -54.82
N ALA A 204 33.82 32.83 -55.83
CA ALA A 204 34.73 33.71 -56.62
C ALA A 204 34.06 34.42 -57.84
N ALA A 205 34.45 35.69 -58.03
CA ALA A 205 34.65 36.48 -59.26
C ALA A 205 33.49 36.75 -60.27
N ALA A 206 33.17 38.04 -60.42
CA ALA A 206 33.18 38.78 -61.69
C ALA A 206 33.37 40.29 -61.41
#